data_AF-A0A516P2F9-F1
#
_entry.id   AF-A0A516P2F9-F1
#
_cell.length_a   1.000
_cell.length_b   1.000
_cell.length_c   1.000
_cell.angle_alpha   90.00
_cell.angle_beta   90.00
_cell.angle_gamma   90.00
#
_symmetry.space_group_name_H-M   'P 1'
#
loop_
_entity.id
_entity.type
_entity.pdbx_description
1 polymer ?
#
loop_
_entity_poly.entity_id
_entity_poly.type
_entity_poly.pdbx_seq_one_letter_code
_entity_poly.pdbx_strand_id
1 'polypeptide(L)'
;MGKGIKSLKIEYGELLNVSTPANNHFTLKADELAHITVGEWAPGINGLYQGNVNWFRYDNKKELLANDYGNRLNFSIPKNHCGSYTHYIEASLSENCDFTNGIYINGHCDPLITYSKWCIQNDGSDQRDHDFSFGENVFLSLNTEGINGNWVTVELYRLNDDITIEKIKKWLTDKNYDPKEDDKLAKIFDKQAWVINGEINTDFTILPTWKKGEDGNKFYVKIKDNSQYIRDNNHDYIHARFLRVKNKTVPIQTKIEILTSNSPVKIGDTEKKVDNISKCRFRVINFTERGGTVELFNEGKFINKMDASSKFYTIKNIN
;
A
#
# COMPACT_ATOMS: atom_id res chain seq x y z
N MET A 1 -32.82 25.91 -12.37
CA MET A 1 -32.09 26.41 -13.57
C MET A 1 -31.19 25.29 -14.07
N GLY A 2 -31.18 25.06 -15.39
CA GLY A 2 -30.56 23.88 -15.99
C GLY A 2 -29.06 23.79 -15.68
N LYS A 3 -28.64 22.62 -15.17
CA LYS A 3 -27.24 22.27 -14.87
C LYS A 3 -26.43 22.40 -16.15
N GLY A 4 -25.38 23.21 -16.18
CA GLY A 4 -24.78 23.62 -17.45
C GLY A 4 -24.12 22.51 -18.26
N ILE A 5 -23.59 21.49 -17.60
CA ILE A 5 -22.69 20.51 -18.21
C ILE A 5 -23.36 19.14 -18.20
N LYS A 6 -23.39 18.48 -19.37
CA LYS A 6 -24.00 17.16 -19.58
C LYS A 6 -22.96 16.05 -19.59
N SER A 7 -21.79 16.29 -20.18
CA SER A 7 -20.69 15.31 -20.21
C SER A 7 -19.33 15.98 -20.33
N LEU A 8 -18.29 15.25 -19.92
CA LEU A 8 -16.88 15.62 -20.10
C LEU A 8 -16.26 14.74 -21.17
N LYS A 9 -15.23 15.24 -21.83
CA LYS A 9 -14.40 14.47 -22.77
C LYS A 9 -12.92 14.75 -22.52
N ILE A 10 -12.09 13.77 -22.86
CA ILE A 10 -10.64 13.93 -22.93
C ILE A 10 -10.32 14.30 -24.38
N GLU A 11 -9.90 15.55 -24.60
CA GLU A 11 -9.63 16.10 -25.94
C GLU A 11 -8.19 15.82 -26.40
N TYR A 12 -7.26 15.73 -25.45
CA TYR A 12 -5.86 15.45 -25.69
C TYR A 12 -5.32 14.53 -24.59
N GLY A 13 -4.34 13.68 -24.93
CA GLY A 13 -3.71 12.70 -24.05
C GLY A 13 -3.86 11.26 -24.57
N GLU A 14 -2.86 10.41 -24.32
CA GLU A 14 -2.92 9.00 -24.73
C GLU A 14 -3.86 8.22 -23.80
N LEU A 15 -4.96 7.71 -24.39
CA LEU A 15 -5.91 6.85 -23.71
C LEU A 15 -5.55 5.39 -23.95
N LEU A 16 -5.15 4.71 -22.89
CA LEU A 16 -4.78 3.29 -22.94
C LEU A 16 -6.00 2.38 -22.88
N ASN A 17 -7.03 2.81 -22.15
CA ASN A 17 -8.33 2.16 -22.14
C ASN A 17 -9.44 3.19 -22.00
N VAL A 18 -10.50 3.01 -22.79
CA VAL A 18 -11.80 3.65 -22.59
C VAL A 18 -12.75 2.51 -22.29
N SER A 19 -13.14 2.35 -21.03
CA SER A 19 -14.26 1.46 -20.74
C SER A 19 -15.53 2.08 -21.33
N THR A 20 -16.45 1.24 -21.78
CA THR A 20 -17.63 1.61 -22.59
C THR A 20 -18.30 2.92 -22.12
N PRO A 21 -18.96 3.68 -23.03
CA PRO A 21 -19.57 4.98 -22.73
C PRO A 21 -20.50 5.02 -21.49
N ALA A 22 -20.96 3.86 -21.03
CA ALA A 22 -21.78 3.72 -19.83
C ALA A 22 -21.05 4.00 -18.51
N ASN A 23 -19.71 3.87 -18.45
CA ASN A 23 -18.99 3.89 -17.18
C ASN A 23 -18.22 5.19 -16.88
N ASN A 24 -18.01 6.10 -17.84
CA ASN A 24 -17.23 7.34 -17.60
C ASN A 24 -15.83 7.09 -16.98
N HIS A 25 -15.21 5.93 -17.20
CA HIS A 25 -13.89 5.57 -16.65
C HIS A 25 -12.83 5.55 -17.75
N PHE A 26 -11.77 6.32 -17.55
CA PHE A 26 -10.67 6.53 -18.49
C PHE A 26 -9.34 6.16 -17.84
N THR A 27 -8.44 5.56 -18.62
CA THR A 27 -7.07 5.28 -18.19
C THR A 27 -6.09 6.10 -19.03
N LEU A 28 -5.39 7.01 -18.36
CA LEU A 28 -4.33 7.82 -18.95
C LEU A 28 -2.99 7.12 -18.82
N LYS A 29 -2.13 7.32 -19.80
CA LYS A 29 -0.71 7.00 -19.66
C LYS A 29 -0.04 7.92 -18.64
N ALA A 30 0.84 7.36 -17.82
CA ALA A 30 1.55 8.10 -16.78
C ALA A 30 2.41 9.23 -17.34
N ASP A 31 2.59 10.30 -16.55
CA ASP A 31 3.39 11.50 -16.85
C ASP A 31 2.99 12.26 -18.12
N GLU A 32 1.91 11.86 -18.80
CA GLU A 32 1.41 12.57 -19.97
C GLU A 32 0.36 13.60 -19.56
N LEU A 33 0.36 14.73 -20.27
CA LEU A 33 -0.62 15.77 -20.09
C LEU A 33 -1.90 15.39 -20.85
N ALA A 34 -3.01 15.37 -20.13
CA ALA A 34 -4.35 15.28 -20.69
C ALA A 34 -5.07 16.64 -20.62
N HIS A 35 -5.85 16.95 -21.64
CA HIS A 35 -6.78 18.08 -21.62
C HIS A 35 -8.20 17.57 -21.51
N ILE A 36 -8.88 17.95 -20.44
CA ILE A 36 -10.27 17.60 -20.19
C ILE A 36 -11.11 18.83 -20.49
N THR A 37 -12.15 18.65 -21.30
CA THR A 37 -13.06 19.72 -21.71
C THR A 37 -14.51 19.28 -21.54
N VAL A 38 -15.43 20.24 -21.59
CA VAL A 38 -16.85 19.93 -21.68
C VAL A 38 -17.12 19.28 -23.04
N GLY A 39 -17.67 18.06 -23.00
CA GLY A 39 -18.06 17.32 -24.20
C GLY A 39 -19.40 17.80 -24.72
N GLU A 40 -20.42 17.77 -23.86
CA GLU A 40 -21.76 18.27 -24.17
C GLU A 40 -22.25 19.21 -23.07
N TRP A 41 -22.85 20.31 -23.51
CA TRP A 41 -23.57 21.23 -22.64
C TRP A 41 -25.04 20.81 -22.53
N ALA A 42 -25.67 21.11 -21.41
CA ALA A 42 -27.11 20.90 -21.28
C ALA A 42 -27.90 21.86 -22.18
N PRO A 43 -29.14 21.50 -22.56
CA PRO A 43 -29.99 22.36 -23.37
C PRO A 43 -30.19 23.74 -22.73
N GLY A 44 -30.04 24.80 -23.54
CA GLY A 44 -30.27 26.18 -23.11
C GLY A 44 -29.05 26.92 -22.55
N ILE A 45 -27.86 26.32 -22.59
CA ILE A 45 -26.60 27.00 -22.24
C ILE A 45 -26.02 27.72 -23.45
N ASN A 46 -25.87 29.05 -23.36
CA ASN A 46 -25.28 29.89 -24.39
C ASN A 46 -23.75 29.97 -24.26
N GLY A 47 -23.05 30.28 -25.37
CA GLY A 47 -21.59 30.32 -25.46
C GLY A 47 -20.86 31.23 -24.47
N LEU A 48 -21.57 32.16 -23.81
CA LEU A 48 -21.04 33.06 -22.79
C LEU A 48 -20.48 32.33 -21.55
N TYR A 49 -20.92 31.11 -21.26
CA TYR A 49 -20.46 30.32 -20.10
C TYR A 49 -19.28 29.39 -20.39
N GLN A 50 -18.89 29.25 -21.67
CA GLN A 50 -17.91 28.24 -22.11
C GLN A 50 -16.46 28.52 -21.65
N GLY A 51 -16.18 29.70 -21.10
CA GLY A 51 -14.89 30.07 -20.50
C GLY A 51 -14.83 29.98 -18.97
N ASN A 52 -15.97 29.81 -18.30
CA ASN A 52 -16.13 30.06 -16.87
C ASN A 52 -16.55 28.78 -16.12
N VAL A 53 -15.76 27.72 -16.26
CA VAL A 53 -16.06 26.40 -15.69
C VAL A 53 -15.17 26.16 -14.47
N ASN A 54 -15.80 25.79 -13.35
CA ASN A 54 -15.11 25.27 -12.18
C ASN A 54 -14.83 23.80 -12.39
N TRP A 55 -13.58 23.40 -12.21
CA TRP A 55 -13.14 22.02 -12.26
C TRP A 55 -12.83 21.54 -10.86
N PHE A 56 -13.29 20.35 -10.52
CA PHE A 56 -13.08 19.75 -9.23
C PHE A 56 -12.45 18.38 -9.41
N ARG A 57 -11.39 18.12 -8.65
CA ARG A 57 -10.73 16.83 -8.58
C ARG A 57 -10.93 16.26 -7.20
N TYR A 58 -11.45 15.05 -7.13
CA TYR A 58 -11.67 14.31 -5.90
C TYR A 58 -10.89 13.00 -5.88
N ASP A 59 -10.66 12.49 -4.68
CA ASP A 59 -10.19 11.11 -4.48
C ASP A 59 -11.32 10.09 -4.69
N ASN A 60 -10.99 8.81 -4.49
CA ASN A 60 -11.94 7.71 -4.56
C ASN A 60 -13.02 7.72 -3.46
N LYS A 61 -12.83 8.51 -2.39
CA LYS A 61 -13.79 8.73 -1.29
C LYS A 61 -14.60 10.02 -1.47
N LYS A 62 -14.44 10.72 -2.60
CA LYS A 62 -15.07 12.02 -2.90
C LYS A 62 -14.60 13.16 -2.00
N GLU A 63 -13.38 13.10 -1.50
CA GLU A 63 -12.71 14.20 -0.81
C GLU A 63 -12.02 15.11 -1.82
N LEU A 64 -12.18 16.43 -1.68
CA LEU A 64 -11.66 17.40 -2.64
C LEU A 64 -10.13 17.44 -2.57
N LEU A 65 -9.47 17.14 -3.68
CA LEU A 65 -8.02 17.18 -3.83
C LEU A 65 -7.52 18.48 -4.45
N ALA A 66 -8.29 19.07 -5.35
CA ALA A 66 -7.97 20.33 -6.01
C ALA A 66 -9.20 20.90 -6.71
N ASN A 67 -9.20 22.22 -6.90
CA ASN A 67 -10.09 22.94 -7.79
C ASN A 67 -9.29 23.78 -8.79
N ASP A 68 -9.87 24.00 -9.97
CA ASP A 68 -9.30 24.85 -11.02
C ASP A 68 -10.43 25.62 -11.73
N TYR A 69 -10.08 26.63 -12.52
CA TYR A 69 -11.02 27.47 -13.25
C TYR A 69 -10.57 27.73 -14.68
N GLY A 70 -11.46 27.50 -15.63
CA GLY A 70 -11.23 27.83 -17.03
C GLY A 70 -12.00 26.93 -17.98
N ASN A 71 -11.76 27.09 -19.28
CA ASN A 71 -12.45 26.31 -20.31
C ASN A 71 -11.99 24.84 -20.41
N ARG A 72 -10.86 24.48 -19.80
CA ARG A 72 -10.29 23.14 -19.78
C ARG A 72 -9.56 22.87 -18.47
N LEU A 73 -9.46 21.60 -18.10
CA LEU A 73 -8.58 21.13 -17.06
C LEU A 73 -7.35 20.45 -17.67
N ASN A 74 -6.18 20.92 -17.27
CA ASN A 74 -4.90 20.27 -17.56
C ASN A 74 -4.62 19.25 -16.47
N PHE A 75 -4.50 17.98 -16.84
CA PHE A 75 -4.40 16.91 -15.86
C PHE A 75 -3.32 15.90 -16.26
N SER A 76 -2.44 15.55 -15.32
CA SER A 76 -1.43 14.51 -15.50
C SER A 76 -1.32 13.71 -14.21
N ILE A 77 -1.08 12.40 -14.35
CA ILE A 77 -0.92 11.49 -13.21
C ILE A 77 0.53 11.01 -13.22
N PRO A 78 1.32 11.29 -12.17
CA PRO A 78 2.68 10.80 -12.10
C PRO A 78 2.71 9.28 -11.92
N LYS A 79 3.78 8.62 -12.36
CA LYS A 79 3.93 7.15 -12.27
C LYS A 79 3.69 6.57 -10.88
N ASN A 80 4.12 7.27 -9.83
CA ASN A 80 3.93 6.83 -8.45
C ASN A 80 2.46 6.91 -7.99
N HIS A 81 1.60 7.62 -8.71
CA HIS A 81 0.15 7.69 -8.44
C HIS A 81 -0.68 6.80 -9.38
N CYS A 82 -0.04 6.15 -10.35
CA CYS A 82 -0.67 5.21 -11.28
C CYS A 82 -1.00 3.89 -10.58
N GLY A 83 -2.09 3.23 -11.01
CA GLY A 83 -2.59 1.99 -10.40
C GLY A 83 -4.12 1.91 -10.43
N SER A 84 -4.70 1.21 -9.46
CA SER A 84 -6.17 1.15 -9.30
C SER A 84 -6.76 2.38 -8.63
N TYR A 85 -5.92 3.24 -8.02
CA TYR A 85 -6.37 4.52 -7.50
C TYR A 85 -6.96 5.39 -8.61
N THR A 86 -8.16 5.91 -8.36
CA THR A 86 -8.96 6.63 -9.35
C THR A 86 -9.31 8.01 -8.81
N HIS A 87 -9.11 9.02 -9.65
CA HIS A 87 -9.58 10.39 -9.42
C HIS A 87 -10.99 10.56 -9.99
N TYR A 88 -11.87 11.25 -9.26
CA TYR A 88 -13.13 11.71 -9.81
C TYR A 88 -13.00 13.18 -10.23
N ILE A 89 -13.28 13.47 -11.49
CA ILE A 89 -13.18 14.81 -12.07
C ILE A 89 -14.58 15.25 -12.45
N GLU A 90 -15.01 16.38 -11.92
CA GLU A 90 -16.27 17.02 -12.28
C GLU A 90 -16.03 18.47 -12.74
N ALA A 91 -16.91 18.94 -13.61
CA ALA A 91 -16.93 20.31 -14.06
C ALA A 91 -18.32 20.90 -13.76
N SER A 92 -18.36 22.14 -13.26
CA SER A 92 -19.59 22.83 -12.85
C SER A 92 -19.56 24.30 -13.27
N LEU A 93 -20.73 24.86 -13.58
CA LEU A 93 -20.91 26.31 -13.69
C LEU A 93 -21.21 26.97 -12.33
N SER A 94 -21.38 26.17 -11.28
CA SER A 94 -21.55 26.64 -9.91
C SER A 94 -20.27 26.42 -9.11
N GLU A 95 -20.19 27.05 -7.93
CA GLU A 95 -19.08 26.86 -6.99
C GLU A 95 -19.12 25.49 -6.29
N ASN A 96 -20.18 24.69 -6.51
CA ASN A 96 -20.38 23.41 -5.87
C ASN A 96 -20.34 22.25 -6.87
N CYS A 97 -19.88 21.10 -6.38
CA CYS A 97 -19.93 19.80 -7.04
C CYS A 97 -21.17 19.03 -6.58
N ASP A 98 -21.84 18.35 -7.51
CA ASP A 98 -23.02 17.53 -7.22
C ASP A 98 -22.81 16.03 -7.48
N PHE A 99 -21.63 15.64 -7.98
CA PHE A 99 -21.22 14.27 -8.25
C PHE A 99 -22.11 13.53 -9.26
N THR A 100 -22.73 14.25 -10.21
CA THR A 100 -23.67 13.65 -11.17
C THR A 100 -23.11 13.48 -12.58
N ASN A 101 -22.21 14.35 -13.02
CA ASN A 101 -21.75 14.39 -14.43
C ASN A 101 -20.23 14.32 -14.59
N GLY A 102 -19.51 13.90 -13.55
CA GLY A 102 -18.07 13.70 -13.61
C GLY A 102 -17.62 12.40 -14.29
N ILE A 103 -16.31 12.31 -14.47
CA ILE A 103 -15.59 11.17 -15.03
C ILE A 103 -14.58 10.64 -14.01
N TYR A 104 -14.30 9.35 -14.09
CA TYR A 104 -13.30 8.66 -13.30
C TYR A 104 -12.04 8.49 -14.14
N ILE A 105 -10.89 8.87 -13.61
CA ILE A 105 -9.60 8.75 -14.30
C ILE A 105 -8.58 8.07 -13.40
N ASN A 106 -7.93 7.03 -13.91
CA ASN A 106 -6.73 6.46 -13.31
C ASN A 106 -5.53 6.58 -14.26
N GLY A 107 -4.34 6.45 -13.71
CA GLY A 107 -3.09 6.44 -14.46
C GLY A 107 -2.57 5.02 -14.62
N HIS A 108 -1.90 4.75 -15.74
CA HIS A 108 -1.25 3.47 -16.00
C HIS A 108 0.22 3.65 -16.41
N CYS A 109 1.07 2.87 -15.77
CA CYS A 109 2.42 2.53 -16.17
C CYS A 109 2.74 1.12 -15.66
N ASP A 110 3.84 0.54 -16.14
CA ASP A 110 4.27 -0.78 -15.68
C ASP A 110 4.57 -0.77 -14.17
N PRO A 111 4.10 -1.80 -13.43
CA PRO A 111 4.43 -1.98 -12.01
C PRO A 111 5.93 -2.06 -11.76
N LEU A 112 6.43 -1.22 -10.85
CA LEU A 112 7.86 -1.15 -10.55
C LEU A 112 8.11 -0.82 -9.08
N ILE A 113 9.14 -1.44 -8.48
CA ILE A 113 9.75 -0.99 -7.22
C ILE A 113 10.94 -0.10 -7.57
N THR A 114 10.89 1.19 -7.21
CA THR A 114 11.94 2.15 -7.55
C THR A 114 12.94 2.35 -6.42
N TYR A 115 12.53 2.12 -5.18
CA TYR A 115 13.37 2.28 -4.01
C TYR A 115 12.91 1.36 -2.87
N SER A 116 13.83 1.00 -1.98
CA SER A 116 13.52 0.25 -0.75
C SER A 116 14.50 0.60 0.35
N LYS A 117 14.07 0.56 1.61
CA LYS A 117 14.91 0.74 2.79
C LYS A 117 14.39 -0.07 3.98
N TRP A 118 15.30 -0.44 4.88
CA TRP A 118 14.96 -0.97 6.21
C TRP A 118 15.11 0.14 7.23
N CYS A 119 14.18 0.28 8.16
CA CYS A 119 14.21 1.34 9.17
C CYS A 119 13.97 0.75 10.57
N ILE A 120 14.49 1.42 11.60
CA ILE A 120 14.23 1.09 13.01
C ILE A 120 12.90 1.69 13.49
N GLN A 121 12.44 2.75 12.83
CA GLN A 121 11.17 3.43 13.09
C GLN A 121 10.51 3.78 11.76
N ASN A 122 9.21 4.11 11.81
CA ASN A 122 8.47 4.49 10.61
C ASN A 122 9.12 5.70 9.91
N ASP A 123 9.18 5.64 8.58
CA ASP A 123 9.77 6.67 7.72
C ASP A 123 11.22 7.07 8.06
N GLY A 124 11.91 6.26 8.87
CA GLY A 124 13.28 6.51 9.31
C GLY A 124 14.31 6.51 8.16
N SER A 125 15.55 6.83 8.51
CA SER A 125 16.67 6.62 7.59
C SER A 125 16.86 5.13 7.33
N ASP A 126 17.50 4.83 6.20
CA ASP A 126 17.85 3.46 5.87
C ASP A 126 18.91 2.91 6.83
N GLN A 127 18.65 1.71 7.35
CA GLN A 127 19.41 1.01 8.39
C GLN A 127 19.85 -0.37 7.89
N ARG A 128 20.11 -0.51 6.58
CA ARG A 128 20.67 -1.74 5.97
C ARG A 128 22.01 -2.19 6.56
N ASP A 129 22.76 -1.26 7.16
CA ASP A 129 24.02 -1.54 7.86
C ASP A 129 23.83 -1.85 9.35
N HIS A 130 22.61 -1.71 9.88
CA HIS A 130 22.29 -2.10 11.24
C HIS A 130 22.19 -3.62 11.36
N ASP A 131 22.81 -4.16 12.39
CA ASP A 131 22.73 -5.57 12.74
C ASP A 131 21.59 -5.81 13.74
N PHE A 132 20.40 -6.09 13.23
CA PHE A 132 19.22 -6.38 14.03
C PHE A 132 19.36 -7.68 14.83
N SER A 133 18.49 -7.88 15.82
CA SER A 133 18.35 -9.13 16.57
C SER A 133 16.99 -9.79 16.32
N PHE A 134 16.91 -11.12 16.47
CA PHE A 134 15.61 -11.80 16.53
C PHE A 134 14.82 -11.29 17.74
N GLY A 135 13.59 -10.84 17.52
CA GLY A 135 12.73 -10.20 18.53
C GLY A 135 12.59 -8.69 18.37
N GLU A 136 13.43 -8.06 17.54
CA GLU A 136 13.31 -6.63 17.21
C GLU A 136 12.23 -6.38 16.16
N ASN A 137 11.63 -5.18 16.20
CA ASN A 137 10.75 -4.71 15.14
C ASN A 137 11.58 -4.08 14.02
N VAL A 138 11.17 -4.30 12.77
CA VAL A 138 11.76 -3.66 11.61
C VAL A 138 10.66 -3.05 10.76
N PHE A 139 10.94 -1.88 10.22
CA PHE A 139 10.08 -1.18 9.28
C PHE A 139 10.65 -1.33 7.87
N LEU A 140 9.78 -1.64 6.92
CA LEU A 140 10.07 -1.73 5.50
C LEU A 140 9.33 -0.60 4.79
N SER A 141 10.08 0.21 4.05
CA SER A 141 9.54 1.28 3.22
C SER A 141 10.03 1.10 1.79
N LEU A 142 9.10 1.09 0.83
CA LEU A 142 9.38 1.00 -0.60
C LEU A 142 8.67 2.11 -1.36
N ASN A 143 9.31 2.62 -2.41
CA ASN A 143 8.66 3.46 -3.41
C ASN A 143 8.31 2.62 -4.63
N THR A 144 7.17 2.93 -5.23
CA THR A 144 6.54 2.13 -6.26
C THR A 144 5.96 3.00 -7.37
N GLU A 145 5.77 2.38 -8.52
CA GLU A 145 5.06 2.93 -9.66
C GLU A 145 4.01 1.93 -10.15
N GLY A 146 2.93 2.42 -10.75
CA GLY A 146 1.94 1.59 -11.44
C GLY A 146 1.01 0.74 -10.57
N ILE A 147 1.15 0.79 -9.24
CA ILE A 147 0.38 -0.05 -8.29
C ILE A 147 -0.25 0.74 -7.14
N ASN A 148 -0.36 2.06 -7.26
CA ASN A 148 -1.04 2.90 -6.27
C ASN A 148 -2.51 2.48 -6.10
N GLY A 149 -2.96 2.35 -4.86
CA GLY A 149 -4.29 1.83 -4.53
C GLY A 149 -4.41 0.30 -4.56
N ASN A 150 -3.33 -0.46 -4.79
CA ASN A 150 -3.40 -1.92 -4.74
C ASN A 150 -3.05 -2.43 -3.33
N TRP A 151 -3.63 -3.58 -2.95
CA TRP A 151 -3.10 -4.39 -1.85
C TRP A 151 -1.93 -5.22 -2.35
N VAL A 152 -0.83 -5.23 -1.61
CA VAL A 152 0.35 -6.03 -1.95
C VAL A 152 0.64 -7.10 -0.91
N THR A 153 1.24 -8.19 -1.39
CA THR A 153 1.76 -9.28 -0.55
C THR A 153 3.27 -9.18 -0.47
N VAL A 154 3.80 -9.18 0.76
CA VAL A 154 5.23 -9.11 1.03
C VAL A 154 5.72 -10.49 1.41
N GLU A 155 6.62 -11.06 0.61
CA GLU A 155 7.25 -12.34 0.90
C GLU A 155 8.68 -12.10 1.39
N LEU A 156 8.94 -12.45 2.65
CA LEU A 156 10.25 -12.34 3.27
C LEU A 156 11.01 -13.65 3.06
N TYR A 157 12.17 -13.56 2.42
CA TYR A 157 13.05 -14.68 2.17
C TYR A 157 14.34 -14.52 2.97
N ARG A 158 14.83 -15.64 3.48
CA ARG A 158 16.16 -15.74 4.06
C ARG A 158 17.12 -16.25 2.98
N LEU A 159 18.20 -15.49 2.78
CA LEU A 159 19.30 -15.87 1.91
C LEU A 159 19.98 -17.14 2.44
N ASN A 160 20.30 -18.05 1.53
CA ASN A 160 21.10 -19.23 1.79
C ASN A 160 22.49 -19.05 1.19
N ASP A 161 23.38 -18.39 1.95
CA ASP A 161 24.77 -18.11 1.54
C ASP A 161 25.76 -19.26 1.83
N ASP A 162 25.27 -20.44 2.24
CA ASP A 162 26.08 -21.64 2.40
C ASP A 162 26.77 -21.98 1.05
N ILE A 163 28.10 -22.05 1.02
CA ILE A 163 28.86 -22.54 -0.15
C ILE A 163 29.13 -24.03 0.05
N THR A 164 28.38 -24.90 -0.64
CA THR A 164 28.59 -26.34 -0.61
C THR A 164 29.18 -26.87 -1.91
N ILE A 165 29.83 -28.03 -1.85
CA ILE A 165 30.34 -28.71 -3.05
C ILE A 165 29.19 -29.04 -4.01
N GLU A 166 27.98 -29.38 -3.52
CA GLU A 166 26.84 -29.60 -4.40
C GLU A 166 26.41 -28.34 -5.14
N LYS A 167 26.36 -27.18 -4.45
CA LYS A 167 26.03 -25.90 -5.08
C LYS A 167 27.05 -25.50 -6.14
N ILE A 168 28.35 -25.66 -5.85
CA ILE A 168 29.42 -25.41 -6.84
C ILE A 168 29.27 -26.35 -8.04
N LYS A 169 29.02 -27.65 -7.81
CA LYS A 169 28.78 -28.60 -8.89
C LYS A 169 27.59 -28.18 -9.74
N LYS A 170 26.43 -27.88 -9.14
CA LYS A 170 25.25 -27.39 -9.86
C LYS A 170 25.57 -26.15 -10.68
N TRP A 171 26.24 -25.16 -10.10
CA TRP A 171 26.62 -23.94 -10.81
C TRP A 171 27.54 -24.19 -12.02
N LEU A 172 28.43 -25.17 -11.93
CA LEU A 172 29.33 -25.54 -13.04
C LEU A 172 28.66 -26.41 -14.10
N THR A 173 27.67 -27.23 -13.73
CA THR A 173 27.06 -28.23 -14.62
C THR A 173 25.72 -27.81 -15.20
N ASP A 174 24.96 -26.97 -14.51
CA ASP A 174 23.62 -26.53 -14.90
C ASP A 174 23.63 -25.04 -15.23
N LYS A 175 23.53 -24.73 -16.53
CA LYS A 175 23.51 -23.35 -17.04
C LYS A 175 22.26 -22.56 -16.62
N ASN A 176 21.22 -23.24 -16.14
CA ASN A 176 19.97 -22.64 -15.71
C ASN A 176 19.82 -22.61 -14.19
N TYR A 177 20.81 -23.10 -13.43
CA TYR A 177 20.76 -23.06 -11.98
C TYR A 177 20.74 -21.61 -11.49
N ASP A 178 19.65 -21.23 -10.82
CA ASP A 178 19.54 -19.97 -10.09
C ASP A 178 19.88 -20.22 -8.61
N PRO A 179 21.00 -19.68 -8.09
CA PRO A 179 21.36 -19.81 -6.68
C PRO A 179 20.27 -19.30 -5.71
N LYS A 180 19.35 -18.45 -6.19
CA LYS A 180 18.22 -17.91 -5.43
C LYS A 180 17.11 -18.96 -5.19
N GLU A 181 17.11 -20.10 -5.88
CA GLU A 181 16.17 -21.21 -5.59
C GLU A 181 16.46 -21.89 -4.25
N ASP A 182 17.69 -21.78 -3.75
CA ASP A 182 18.08 -22.36 -2.46
C ASP A 182 17.66 -21.49 -1.26
N ASP A 183 17.17 -20.28 -1.52
CA ASP A 183 16.70 -19.34 -0.50
C ASP A 183 15.38 -19.82 0.11
N LYS A 184 15.22 -19.63 1.42
CA LYS A 184 14.04 -20.13 2.14
C LYS A 184 13.05 -19.00 2.42
N LEU A 185 11.80 -19.21 2.02
CA LEU A 185 10.69 -18.37 2.41
C LEU A 185 10.52 -18.43 3.95
N ALA A 186 10.74 -17.30 4.61
CA ALA A 186 10.61 -17.17 6.06
C ALA A 186 9.17 -16.84 6.46
N LYS A 187 8.53 -15.92 5.72
CA LYS A 187 7.16 -15.48 6.00
C LYS A 187 6.49 -14.88 4.76
N ILE A 188 5.19 -15.16 4.62
CA ILE A 188 4.29 -14.41 3.74
C ILE A 188 3.45 -13.47 4.60
N PHE A 189 3.42 -12.21 4.23
CA PHE A 189 2.49 -11.22 4.75
C PHE A 189 1.48 -10.89 3.64
N ASP A 190 0.37 -11.63 3.63
CA ASP A 190 -0.66 -11.52 2.59
C ASP A 190 -1.51 -10.25 2.80
N LYS A 191 -1.70 -9.48 1.72
CA LYS A 191 -2.39 -8.18 1.73
C LYS A 191 -1.96 -7.30 2.91
N GLN A 192 -0.66 -7.26 3.13
CA GLN A 192 -0.07 -6.64 4.32
C GLN A 192 -0.11 -5.11 4.26
N ALA A 193 0.00 -4.54 3.07
CA ALA A 193 0.07 -3.11 2.87
C ALA A 193 -0.80 -2.67 1.69
N TRP A 194 -1.47 -1.54 1.88
CA TRP A 194 -2.17 -0.82 0.82
C TRP A 194 -1.24 0.28 0.30
N VAL A 195 -1.02 0.34 -1.01
CA VAL A 195 -0.11 1.32 -1.61
C VAL A 195 -0.78 2.70 -1.61
N ILE A 196 -0.12 3.69 -1.00
CA ILE A 196 -0.61 5.07 -0.92
C ILE A 196 0.45 6.00 -1.49
N ASN A 197 0.09 6.82 -2.47
CA ASN A 197 0.99 7.78 -3.14
C ASN A 197 2.28 7.15 -3.67
N GLY A 198 2.21 5.87 -4.05
CA GLY A 198 3.36 5.10 -4.53
C GLY A 198 4.30 4.65 -3.42
N GLU A 199 3.82 4.57 -2.18
CA GLU A 199 4.61 4.08 -1.04
C GLU A 199 3.98 2.81 -0.46
N ILE A 200 4.85 1.83 -0.15
CA ILE A 200 4.54 0.67 0.69
C ILE A 200 5.28 0.86 2.00
N ASN A 201 4.54 1.05 3.10
CA ASN A 201 5.09 1.11 4.45
C ASN A 201 4.48 0.00 5.31
N THR A 202 5.31 -0.85 5.88
CA THR A 202 4.88 -1.95 6.77
C THR A 202 5.94 -2.24 7.82
N ASP A 203 5.55 -2.88 8.92
CA ASP A 203 6.47 -3.38 9.94
C ASP A 203 6.24 -4.86 10.27
N PHE A 204 7.25 -5.48 10.87
CA PHE A 204 7.14 -6.79 11.46
C PHE A 204 8.23 -7.07 12.49
N THR A 205 7.90 -7.91 13.47
CA THR A 205 8.88 -8.46 14.40
C THR A 205 9.65 -9.61 13.75
N ILE A 206 10.98 -9.58 13.84
CA ILE A 206 11.84 -10.64 13.33
C ILE A 206 11.73 -11.85 14.28
N LEU A 207 11.09 -12.93 13.83
CA LEU A 207 10.80 -14.05 14.75
C LEU A 207 12.00 -14.98 14.95
N PRO A 208 12.29 -15.43 16.18
CA PRO A 208 13.36 -16.41 16.44
C PRO A 208 13.22 -17.72 15.66
N THR A 209 11.99 -18.09 15.26
CA THR A 209 11.73 -19.27 14.43
C THR A 209 12.27 -19.15 13.00
N TRP A 210 12.66 -17.95 12.55
CA TRP A 210 13.28 -17.71 11.25
C TRP A 210 14.80 -17.87 11.25
N LYS A 211 15.39 -18.15 12.41
CA LYS A 211 16.83 -18.41 12.59
C LYS A 211 17.26 -19.71 11.88
N LYS A 212 18.46 -19.73 11.30
CA LYS A 212 19.19 -20.96 10.91
C LYS A 212 20.67 -20.74 11.10
N GLY A 213 21.36 -21.82 11.44
CA GLY A 213 22.80 -21.83 11.61
C GLY A 213 23.27 -21.06 12.84
N GLU A 214 24.59 -20.98 12.96
CA GLU A 214 25.27 -20.26 14.03
C GLU A 214 25.61 -18.82 13.62
N ASP A 215 25.66 -18.54 12.32
CA ASP A 215 25.99 -17.24 11.74
C ASP A 215 24.80 -16.26 11.67
N GLY A 216 25.12 -15.01 11.33
CA GLY A 216 24.12 -13.98 11.04
C GLY A 216 23.25 -14.35 9.84
N ASN A 217 21.97 -14.02 9.91
CA ASN A 217 20.99 -14.28 8.85
C ASN A 217 20.81 -13.01 8.01
N LYS A 218 20.68 -13.16 6.69
CA LYS A 218 20.37 -12.08 5.75
C LYS A 218 18.99 -12.31 5.15
N PHE A 219 18.16 -11.27 5.10
CA PHE A 219 16.84 -11.34 4.50
C PHE A 219 16.66 -10.31 3.39
N TYR A 220 15.76 -10.62 2.46
CA TYR A 220 15.29 -9.74 1.41
C TYR A 220 13.80 -9.96 1.21
N VAL A 221 13.15 -9.10 0.42
CA VAL A 221 11.72 -9.25 0.11
C VAL A 221 11.46 -9.43 -1.37
N LYS A 222 10.40 -10.17 -1.69
CA LYS A 222 9.74 -10.12 -3.00
C LYS A 222 8.34 -9.53 -2.78
N ILE A 223 7.92 -8.65 -3.68
CA ILE A 223 6.60 -8.00 -3.61
C ILE A 223 5.71 -8.58 -4.69
N LYS A 224 4.49 -8.98 -4.31
CA LYS A 224 3.44 -9.39 -5.24
C LYS A 224 2.31 -8.38 -5.26
N ASP A 225 1.86 -8.06 -6.47
CA ASP A 225 0.54 -7.51 -6.70
C ASP A 225 -0.33 -8.64 -7.30
N ASN A 226 -1.39 -9.01 -6.59
CA ASN A 226 -2.14 -10.24 -6.84
C ASN A 226 -1.22 -11.47 -6.89
N SER A 227 -1.09 -12.12 -8.06
CA SER A 227 -0.26 -13.30 -8.28
C SER A 227 1.06 -13.02 -8.99
N GLN A 228 1.35 -11.76 -9.32
CA GLN A 228 2.54 -11.38 -10.09
C GLN A 228 3.58 -10.70 -9.23
N TYR A 229 4.84 -11.09 -9.41
CA TYR A 229 5.96 -10.41 -8.78
C TYR A 229 6.26 -9.08 -9.48
N ILE A 230 6.55 -8.05 -8.70
CA ILE A 230 6.89 -6.72 -9.20
C ILE A 230 8.42 -6.62 -9.30
N ARG A 231 8.91 -6.12 -10.43
CA ARG A 231 10.35 -5.94 -10.70
C ARG A 231 10.86 -4.60 -10.19
N ASP A 232 12.18 -4.46 -10.09
CA ASP A 232 12.86 -3.17 -9.96
C ASP A 232 13.39 -2.68 -11.31
N ASN A 233 14.06 -1.51 -11.29
CA ASN A 233 14.74 -0.93 -12.46
C ASN A 233 15.82 -1.83 -13.08
N ASN A 234 16.32 -2.83 -12.35
CA ASN A 234 17.31 -3.80 -12.82
C ASN A 234 16.65 -5.09 -13.34
N HIS A 235 15.32 -5.11 -13.45
CA HIS A 235 14.51 -6.27 -13.79
C HIS A 235 14.63 -7.45 -12.79
N ASP A 236 15.02 -7.18 -11.54
CA ASP A 236 15.07 -8.17 -10.46
C ASP A 236 13.77 -8.15 -9.64
N TYR A 237 13.40 -9.30 -9.08
CA TYR A 237 12.21 -9.47 -8.22
C TYR A 237 12.54 -9.36 -6.73
N ILE A 238 13.82 -9.17 -6.42
CA ILE A 238 14.31 -9.15 -5.05
C ILE A 238 14.66 -7.72 -4.66
N HIS A 239 14.04 -7.28 -3.58
CA HIS A 239 14.10 -5.91 -3.07
C HIS A 239 14.67 -5.89 -1.65
N ALA A 240 15.06 -4.70 -1.18
CA ALA A 240 15.55 -4.46 0.17
C ALA A 240 16.71 -5.40 0.59
N ARG A 241 17.69 -5.60 -0.30
CA ARG A 241 18.91 -6.37 0.00
C ARG A 241 19.87 -5.56 0.86
N PHE A 242 20.30 -6.00 2.05
CA PHE A 242 19.70 -7.05 2.87
C PHE A 242 19.34 -6.47 4.24
N LEU A 243 18.34 -7.06 4.89
CA LEU A 243 18.18 -6.95 6.33
C LEU A 243 19.17 -7.90 7.00
N ARG A 244 20.07 -7.37 7.83
CA ARG A 244 21.08 -8.16 8.56
C ARG A 244 20.59 -8.44 9.96
N VAL A 245 20.59 -9.72 10.35
CA VAL A 245 20.10 -10.15 11.66
C VAL A 245 21.16 -11.02 12.33
N LYS A 246 21.69 -10.56 13.45
CA LYS A 246 22.59 -11.33 14.30
C LYS A 246 21.88 -12.54 14.87
N ASN A 247 22.66 -13.57 15.17
CA ASN A 247 22.14 -14.80 15.73
C ASN A 247 21.80 -14.72 17.23
N LYS A 248 21.25 -13.58 17.64
CA LYS A 248 20.91 -13.19 19.00
C LYS A 248 19.40 -13.01 19.10
N THR A 249 18.80 -13.56 20.16
CA THR A 249 17.39 -13.35 20.48
C THR A 249 17.26 -12.33 21.60
N VAL A 250 16.40 -11.35 21.41
CA VAL A 250 15.98 -10.38 22.42
C VAL A 250 14.50 -10.57 22.75
N PRO A 251 14.03 -10.10 23.92
CA PRO A 251 12.61 -10.11 24.25
C PRO A 251 11.81 -9.34 23.19
N ILE A 252 10.73 -9.95 22.70
CA ILE A 252 9.81 -9.30 21.76
C ILE A 252 9.16 -8.10 22.47
N GLN A 253 9.35 -6.91 21.92
CA GLN A 253 8.71 -5.71 22.46
C GLN A 253 7.22 -5.74 22.13
N THR A 254 6.36 -5.80 23.15
CA THR A 254 4.89 -5.81 23.00
C THR A 254 4.28 -4.41 22.86
N LYS A 255 5.07 -3.35 23.06
CA LYS A 255 4.68 -1.97 22.73
C LYS A 255 4.98 -1.71 21.26
N ILE A 256 3.99 -1.91 20.41
CA ILE A 256 4.04 -1.47 19.02
C ILE A 256 3.54 -0.03 19.02
N GLU A 257 4.40 0.93 18.68
CA GLU A 257 3.96 2.28 18.34
C GLU A 257 3.00 2.16 17.14
N ILE A 258 1.82 2.75 17.26
CA ILE A 258 0.83 2.74 16.18
C ILE A 258 1.48 3.42 14.98
N LEU A 259 1.66 2.67 13.91
CA LEU A 259 1.98 3.21 12.61
C LEU A 259 0.83 4.09 12.15
N THR A 260 0.93 5.40 12.32
CA THR A 260 0.29 6.33 11.40
C THR A 260 1.21 6.42 10.21
N SER A 261 0.74 6.04 9.01
CA SER A 261 1.46 6.38 7.78
C SER A 261 1.52 7.90 7.73
N ASN A 262 2.66 8.46 8.12
CA ASN A 262 2.91 9.88 7.94
C ASN A 262 3.63 10.01 6.61
N SER A 263 2.95 9.65 5.50
CA SER A 263 3.29 10.31 4.25
C SER A 263 3.22 11.80 4.57
N PRO A 264 4.32 12.57 4.44
CA PRO A 264 4.30 13.98 4.78
C PRO A 264 3.13 14.62 4.05
N VAL A 265 2.23 15.22 4.81
CA VAL A 265 1.30 16.23 4.33
C VAL A 265 2.16 17.24 3.57
N LYS A 266 2.25 17.09 2.25
CA LYS A 266 2.76 18.17 1.40
C LYS A 266 1.72 19.26 1.55
N ILE A 267 2.11 20.35 2.21
CA ILE A 267 1.34 21.55 2.53
C ILE A 267 0.04 21.65 1.70
N GLY A 268 -1.09 21.30 2.32
CA GLY A 268 -2.41 21.34 1.67
C GLY A 268 -3.38 20.23 2.10
N ASP A 269 -2.88 19.06 2.49
CA ASP A 269 -3.75 17.91 2.82
C ASP A 269 -4.19 17.94 4.29
N THR A 270 -5.48 18.24 4.53
CA THR A 270 -6.11 18.15 5.85
C THR A 270 -6.02 16.73 6.40
N GLU A 271 -5.59 16.64 7.67
CA GLU A 271 -5.33 15.43 8.45
C GLU A 271 -6.33 14.29 8.22
N LYS A 272 -5.83 13.09 7.85
CA LYS A 272 -6.51 11.85 8.20
C LYS A 272 -5.55 10.76 8.64
N LYS A 273 -5.71 10.37 9.90
CA LYS A 273 -5.39 9.02 10.38
C LYS A 273 -6.09 8.02 9.48
N VAL A 274 -5.32 7.31 8.67
CA VAL A 274 -5.76 6.01 8.18
C VAL A 274 -5.74 5.10 9.40
N ASP A 275 -6.92 4.73 9.91
CA ASP A 275 -7.03 3.61 10.83
C ASP A 275 -6.51 2.39 10.08
N ASN A 276 -5.26 2.05 10.40
CA ASN A 276 -4.57 0.89 9.88
C ASN A 276 -5.47 -0.33 10.11
N ILE A 277 -5.98 -0.94 9.04
CA ILE A 277 -6.62 -2.27 9.09
C ILE A 277 -5.49 -3.29 9.29
N SER A 278 -4.80 -3.19 10.42
CA SER A 278 -3.79 -4.15 10.85
C SER A 278 -4.36 -4.90 12.05
N LYS A 279 -5.02 -6.02 11.72
CA LYS A 279 -5.38 -7.14 12.59
C LYS A 279 -6.52 -6.84 13.58
N CYS A 280 -7.60 -7.62 13.50
CA CYS A 280 -8.48 -7.84 14.67
C CYS A 280 -7.59 -8.20 15.87
N ARG A 281 -7.44 -7.26 16.81
CA ARG A 281 -6.78 -7.49 18.09
C ARG A 281 -7.82 -7.27 19.17
N PHE A 282 -8.00 -8.27 20.03
CA PHE A 282 -8.83 -8.11 21.21
C PHE A 282 -8.20 -7.03 22.07
N ARG A 283 -8.95 -5.97 22.39
CA ARG A 283 -8.49 -4.90 23.28
C ARG A 283 -8.61 -5.32 24.74
N VAL A 284 -9.69 -6.02 25.07
CA VAL A 284 -10.00 -6.52 26.42
C VAL A 284 -10.60 -7.91 26.31
N ILE A 285 -10.20 -8.83 27.19
CA ILE A 285 -10.87 -10.12 27.39
C ILE A 285 -11.36 -10.19 28.83
N ASN A 286 -12.69 -10.18 28.98
CA ASN A 286 -13.38 -10.24 30.27
C ASN A 286 -14.19 -11.53 30.37
N PHE A 287 -14.20 -12.11 31.55
CA PHE A 287 -15.08 -13.23 31.90
C PHE A 287 -16.03 -12.78 33.00
N THR A 288 -17.33 -12.98 32.79
CA THR A 288 -18.34 -12.72 33.81
C THR A 288 -18.93 -14.04 34.26
N GLU A 289 -18.73 -14.39 35.52
CA GLU A 289 -19.37 -15.54 36.14
C GLU A 289 -20.00 -15.11 37.48
N ARG A 290 -21.28 -15.48 37.66
CA ARG A 290 -22.12 -15.34 38.87
C ARG A 290 -21.67 -14.26 39.86
N GLY A 291 -21.73 -13.00 39.42
CA GLY A 291 -21.59 -11.81 40.28
C GLY A 291 -20.26 -11.07 40.20
N GLY A 292 -19.30 -11.52 39.39
CA GLY A 292 -18.03 -10.81 39.19
C GLY A 292 -17.57 -10.83 37.74
N THR A 293 -16.98 -9.72 37.29
CA THR A 293 -16.25 -9.65 36.02
C THR A 293 -14.75 -9.69 36.31
N VAL A 294 -14.05 -10.65 35.71
CA VAL A 294 -12.60 -10.80 35.80
C VAL A 294 -11.99 -10.46 34.46
N GLU A 295 -11.14 -9.44 34.48
CA GLU A 295 -10.33 -9.04 33.32
C GLU A 295 -9.09 -9.93 33.24
N LEU A 296 -8.93 -10.65 32.12
CA LEU A 296 -7.78 -11.52 31.89
C LEU A 296 -6.73 -10.87 31.01
N PHE A 297 -7.18 -10.02 30.09
CA PHE A 297 -6.32 -9.37 29.12
C PHE A 297 -6.79 -7.94 28.93
N ASN A 298 -5.86 -7.01 28.94
CA ASN A 298 -6.10 -5.61 28.60
C ASN A 298 -4.89 -5.07 27.86
N GLU A 299 -5.12 -4.55 26.66
CA GLU A 299 -4.16 -3.80 25.86
C GLU A 299 -2.74 -4.41 25.83
N GLY A 300 -2.67 -5.71 25.51
CA GLY A 300 -1.39 -6.42 25.31
C GLY A 300 -0.79 -7.06 26.56
N LYS A 301 -1.50 -7.02 27.70
CA LYS A 301 -1.04 -7.64 28.96
C LYS A 301 -2.06 -8.64 29.49
N PHE A 302 -1.59 -9.83 29.84
CA PHE A 302 -2.36 -10.75 30.67
C PHE A 302 -2.33 -10.26 32.12
N ILE A 303 -3.49 -9.87 32.64
CA ILE A 303 -3.65 -9.33 33.99
C ILE A 303 -3.75 -10.46 35.01
N ASN A 304 -4.33 -11.60 34.61
CA ASN A 304 -4.50 -12.76 35.47
C ASN A 304 -4.04 -14.05 34.75
N LYS A 305 -3.38 -14.95 35.47
CA LYS A 305 -3.07 -16.31 34.99
C LYS A 305 -4.24 -17.23 35.32
N MET A 306 -4.78 -17.92 34.31
CA MET A 306 -5.81 -18.93 34.52
C MET A 306 -5.19 -20.22 35.06
N ASP A 307 -5.90 -20.88 35.97
CA ASP A 307 -5.58 -22.24 36.38
C ASP A 307 -5.86 -23.19 35.21
N ALA A 308 -4.90 -24.06 34.91
CA ALA A 308 -4.98 -25.08 33.87
C ALA A 308 -6.12 -26.09 34.11
N SER A 309 -6.66 -26.17 35.33
CA SER A 309 -7.80 -27.01 35.68
C SER A 309 -9.17 -26.44 35.26
N SER A 310 -9.22 -25.18 34.80
CA SER A 310 -10.46 -24.48 34.47
C SER A 310 -11.11 -25.04 33.19
N LYS A 311 -12.39 -25.39 33.24
CA LYS A 311 -13.17 -25.87 32.08
C LYS A 311 -13.92 -24.71 31.42
N PHE A 312 -13.70 -24.48 30.14
CA PHE A 312 -14.37 -23.43 29.36
C PHE A 312 -15.45 -24.01 28.46
N TYR A 313 -16.61 -23.34 28.42
CA TYR A 313 -17.68 -23.60 27.46
C TYR A 313 -17.90 -22.36 26.62
N THR A 314 -17.90 -22.51 25.29
CA THR A 314 -18.16 -21.40 24.37
C THR A 314 -19.66 -21.11 24.37
N ILE A 315 -20.06 -19.94 24.87
CA ILE A 315 -21.49 -19.59 25.04
C ILE A 315 -22.05 -18.94 23.77
N LYS A 316 -21.19 -18.29 22.96
CA LYS A 316 -21.60 -17.67 21.68
C LYS A 316 -20.38 -17.37 20.80
N ASN A 317 -20.42 -17.77 19.53
CA ASN A 317 -19.54 -17.22 18.50
C ASN A 317 -20.23 -16.01 17.87
N ILE A 318 -19.53 -14.88 17.80
CA ILE A 318 -19.97 -13.72 17.03
C ILE A 318 -19.10 -13.69 15.78
N ASN A 319 -19.73 -13.96 14.62
CA ASN A 319 -19.13 -13.80 13.29
C ASN A 319 -19.14 -12.33 12.89
#